data_AF-A0A8C7MPI0-F1
#
_entry.id   AF-A0A8C7MPI0-F1
#
_cell.length_a   1.000
_cell.length_b   1.000
_cell.length_c   1.000
_cell.angle_alpha   90.00
_cell.angle_beta   90.00
_cell.angle_gamma   90.00
#
_symmetry.space_group_name_H-M   'P 1'
#
loop_
_entity.id
_entity.type
_entity.pdbx_description
1 polymer ?
#
loop_
_entity_poly.entity_id
_entity_poly.type
_entity_poly.pdbx_seq_one_letter_code
_entity_poly.pdbx_strand_id
1 'polypeptide(L)'
;LEHNWRQRHRVPGRTPCPFPGLASGVLEMRVKEGSKIRNLMGFAMARMQGDVSGVGVSGGGGLRQVVFSGSGRAVTKTITCAEIMKRKVGSLHQLTKLRYKGVREVWESKEGGASEMTVHRTVPSISILLSKDPLDPQEPGYQPPETLSALWEDRDGVDALQTASKRPLGLSPYSSFPDSKRVCLSLDEGTLALSTPLAN
;
A
#
# COMPACT_ATOMS: atom_id res chain seq x y z
N LEU A 1 0.53 -21.04 -30.25
CA LEU A 1 1.69 -20.11 -30.34
C LEU A 1 2.22 -19.65 -28.96
N GLU A 2 1.42 -19.68 -27.87
CA GLU A 2 1.85 -19.15 -26.56
C GLU A 2 2.73 -20.08 -25.70
N HIS A 3 2.86 -21.37 -26.01
CA HIS A 3 3.56 -22.34 -25.14
C HIS A 3 5.09 -22.37 -25.26
N ASN A 4 5.67 -21.61 -26.20
CA ASN A 4 7.07 -21.76 -26.61
C ASN A 4 8.07 -20.81 -25.90
N TRP A 5 7.61 -19.93 -25.01
CA TRP A 5 8.48 -18.95 -24.36
C TRP A 5 8.58 -19.19 -22.86
N ARG A 6 9.77 -19.03 -22.30
CA ARG A 6 10.02 -19.10 -20.85
C ARG A 6 10.62 -17.78 -20.37
N GLN A 7 10.07 -17.21 -19.30
CA GLN A 7 10.66 -16.02 -18.68
C GLN A 7 11.97 -16.40 -17.99
N ARG A 8 13.07 -15.78 -18.41
CA ARG A 8 14.42 -16.06 -17.90
C ARG A 8 14.79 -15.15 -16.75
N HIS A 9 14.66 -13.84 -16.97
CA HIS A 9 14.98 -12.85 -15.96
C HIS A 9 14.12 -11.59 -16.09
N ARG A 10 13.99 -10.88 -14.97
CA ARG A 10 13.19 -9.65 -14.86
C ARG A 10 14.04 -8.54 -14.27
N VAL A 11 14.20 -7.45 -15.02
CA VAL A 11 14.96 -6.27 -14.60
C VAL A 11 13.99 -5.12 -14.32
N PRO A 12 13.87 -4.67 -13.05
CA PRO A 12 13.13 -3.45 -12.72
C PRO A 12 13.84 -2.22 -13.26
N GLY A 13 13.10 -1.26 -13.82
CA GLY A 13 13.62 0.04 -14.18
C GLY A 13 14.07 0.83 -12.94
N ARG A 14 15.22 1.52 -13.05
CA ARG A 14 15.72 2.39 -11.98
C ARG A 14 14.80 3.61 -11.87
N THR A 15 14.25 3.82 -10.68
CA THR A 15 13.35 4.94 -10.39
C THR A 15 13.72 5.49 -9.01
N PRO A 16 13.98 6.81 -8.89
CA PRO A 16 14.34 7.41 -7.62
C PRO A 16 13.17 7.41 -6.63
N CYS A 17 13.51 7.66 -5.36
CA CYS A 17 12.54 7.87 -4.28
C CYS A 17 11.52 8.97 -4.69
N PRO A 18 10.21 8.81 -4.46
CA PRO A 18 9.20 9.81 -4.84
C PRO A 18 9.16 11.05 -3.96
N PHE A 19 9.81 11.01 -2.80
CA PHE A 19 9.65 12.06 -1.80
C PHE A 19 10.77 13.10 -1.98
N PRO A 20 10.44 14.33 -2.40
CA PRO A 20 11.42 15.42 -2.45
C PRO A 20 11.79 15.85 -1.03
N GLY A 21 12.98 16.43 -0.85
CA GLY A 21 13.36 17.08 0.42
C GLY A 21 13.49 16.15 1.63
N LEU A 22 13.71 14.85 1.44
CA LEU A 22 13.94 13.93 2.56
C LEU A 22 15.17 14.36 3.37
N ALA A 23 15.06 14.27 4.70
CA ALA A 23 16.16 14.60 5.60
C ALA A 23 17.38 13.70 5.35
N SER A 24 18.59 14.26 5.53
CA SER A 24 19.85 13.52 5.47
C SER A 24 19.92 12.53 6.63
N GLY A 25 19.37 11.32 6.44
CA GLY A 25 19.19 10.32 7.49
C GLY A 25 17.96 9.42 7.34
N VAL A 26 17.15 9.60 6.29
CA VAL A 26 16.01 8.71 6.01
C VAL A 26 16.44 7.26 5.77
N LEU A 27 15.76 6.31 6.41
CA LEU A 27 15.97 4.90 6.16
C LEU A 27 15.17 4.42 4.94
N GLU A 28 15.81 3.99 3.86
CA GLU A 28 15.11 3.41 2.70
C GLU A 28 15.05 1.88 2.77
N MET A 29 13.83 1.34 2.85
CA MET A 29 13.53 -0.09 2.90
C MET A 29 12.86 -0.55 1.61
N ARG A 30 13.60 -1.30 0.78
CA ARG A 30 13.07 -1.91 -0.46
C ARG A 30 12.48 -3.29 -0.18
N VAL A 31 11.15 -3.37 -0.29
CA VAL A 31 10.37 -4.60 -0.11
C VAL A 31 10.26 -5.32 -1.45
N LYS A 32 10.74 -6.57 -1.46
CA LYS A 32 10.70 -7.48 -2.61
C LYS A 32 9.82 -8.69 -2.30
N GLU A 33 9.51 -9.45 -3.35
CA GLU A 33 8.80 -10.73 -3.25
C GLU A 33 9.46 -11.70 -2.25
N GLY A 34 10.80 -11.80 -2.26
CA GLY A 34 11.54 -12.64 -1.33
C GLY A 34 11.74 -12.07 0.08
N SER A 35 11.42 -10.78 0.32
CA SER A 35 11.68 -10.14 1.60
C SER A 35 10.90 -10.81 2.74
N LYS A 36 11.59 -11.12 3.84
CA LYS A 36 10.97 -11.63 5.06
C LYS A 36 10.59 -10.45 5.94
N ILE A 37 9.30 -10.27 6.23
CA ILE A 37 8.77 -9.15 7.02
C ILE A 37 9.51 -9.04 8.35
N ARG A 38 9.69 -10.16 9.06
CA ARG A 38 10.42 -10.20 10.34
C ARG A 38 11.81 -9.54 10.26
N ASN A 39 12.57 -9.83 9.22
CA ASN A 39 13.92 -9.28 9.05
C ASN A 39 13.88 -7.78 8.72
N LEU A 40 12.97 -7.37 7.82
CA LEU A 40 12.78 -5.95 7.48
C LEU A 40 12.38 -5.15 8.72
N MET A 41 11.43 -5.67 9.48
CA MET A 41 10.88 -5.02 10.66
C MET A 41 11.89 -4.97 11.81
N GLY A 42 12.64 -6.05 12.06
CA GLY A 42 13.70 -6.05 13.07
C GLY A 42 14.75 -4.98 12.80
N PHE A 43 15.21 -4.87 11.55
CA PHE A 43 16.18 -3.84 11.16
C PHE A 43 15.60 -2.42 11.24
N ALA A 44 14.41 -2.21 10.68
CA ALA A 44 13.80 -0.89 10.64
C ALA A 44 13.42 -0.37 12.03
N MET A 45 12.87 -1.23 12.90
CA MET A 45 12.52 -0.85 14.27
C MET A 45 13.76 -0.50 15.08
N ALA A 46 14.83 -1.30 15.01
CA ALA A 46 16.07 -1.01 15.73
C ALA A 46 16.65 0.37 15.36
N ARG A 47 16.56 0.76 14.09
CA ARG A 47 17.02 2.08 13.62
C ARG A 47 16.07 3.21 13.98
N MET A 48 14.75 2.98 13.94
CA MET A 48 13.75 3.99 14.29
C MET A 48 13.63 4.20 15.81
N GLN A 49 13.88 3.18 16.63
CA GLN A 49 13.70 3.22 18.09
C GLN A 49 15.00 3.33 18.89
N GLY A 50 16.16 2.98 18.30
CA GLY A 50 17.42 2.89 19.04
C GLY A 50 17.93 4.24 19.54
N ASP A 51 18.46 4.25 20.77
CA ASP A 51 19.30 5.34 21.28
C ASP A 51 20.73 5.23 20.71
N VAL A 52 21.28 6.38 20.34
CA VAL A 52 22.54 6.54 19.60
C VAL A 52 23.69 5.76 20.25
N SER A 53 24.03 4.63 19.65
CA SER A 53 25.22 3.85 19.99
C SER A 53 25.86 3.34 18.69
N GLY A 54 26.48 4.25 17.95
CA GLY A 54 27.36 3.91 16.84
C GLY A 54 27.34 4.87 15.65
N VAL A 55 28.36 5.72 15.59
CA VAL A 55 28.83 6.52 14.44
C VAL A 55 28.02 7.79 14.11
N GLY A 56 28.33 8.84 14.89
CA GLY A 56 28.69 10.18 14.38
C GLY A 56 27.77 10.86 13.36
N VAL A 57 26.61 11.36 13.80
CA VAL A 57 26.10 12.71 13.50
C VAL A 57 25.23 13.10 14.71
N SER A 58 25.44 14.30 15.23
CA SER A 58 24.93 14.86 16.49
C SER A 58 23.40 14.75 16.67
N GLY A 59 22.97 14.20 17.82
CA GLY A 59 21.58 14.28 18.32
C GLY A 59 21.05 12.92 18.80
N GLY A 60 21.03 12.71 20.11
CA GLY A 60 20.53 11.48 20.75
C GLY A 60 19.09 11.14 20.37
N GLY A 61 18.91 10.16 19.49
CA GLY A 61 17.63 9.49 19.23
C GLY A 61 17.65 8.70 17.92
N GLY A 62 16.81 7.67 17.85
CA GLY A 62 16.66 6.85 16.64
C GLY A 62 16.14 7.65 15.44
N LEU A 63 16.33 7.12 14.24
CA LEU A 63 15.97 7.77 12.98
C LEU A 63 14.53 8.30 13.02
N ARG A 64 14.35 9.47 12.40
CA ARG A 64 13.06 10.18 12.38
C ARG A 64 12.13 9.70 11.26
N GLN A 65 12.70 9.11 10.21
CA GLN A 65 11.98 8.79 8.98
C GLN A 65 12.41 7.44 8.40
N VAL A 66 11.42 6.71 7.85
CA VAL A 66 11.63 5.49 7.08
C VAL A 66 10.72 5.49 5.85
N VAL A 67 11.25 5.02 4.73
CA VAL A 67 10.51 4.82 3.48
C VAL A 67 10.42 3.34 3.17
N PHE A 68 9.21 2.80 3.07
CA PHE A 68 8.97 1.46 2.52
C PHE A 68 8.56 1.58 1.05
N SER A 69 9.29 0.92 0.15
CA SER A 69 8.94 0.90 -1.27
C SER A 69 8.84 -0.52 -1.81
N GLY A 70 7.86 -0.76 -2.66
CA GLY A 70 7.66 -2.04 -3.32
C GLY A 70 6.85 -1.92 -4.60
N SER A 71 6.91 -2.96 -5.42
CA SER A 71 6.25 -2.98 -6.73
C SER A 71 5.74 -4.37 -7.10
N GLY A 72 4.71 -4.43 -7.94
CA GLY A 72 4.06 -5.67 -8.35
C GLY A 72 3.63 -6.50 -7.15
N ARG A 73 4.08 -7.75 -7.09
CA ARG A 73 3.72 -8.70 -6.02
C ARG A 73 4.19 -8.30 -4.61
N ALA A 74 5.07 -7.30 -4.50
CA ALA A 74 5.54 -6.81 -3.20
C ALA A 74 4.68 -5.67 -2.62
N VAL A 75 3.70 -5.14 -3.36
CA VAL A 75 2.87 -3.98 -2.93
C VAL A 75 2.18 -4.27 -1.60
N THR A 76 1.42 -5.36 -1.51
CA THR A 76 0.72 -5.74 -0.26
C THR A 76 1.67 -5.87 0.92
N LYS A 77 2.82 -6.52 0.72
CA LYS A 77 3.84 -6.68 1.76
C LYS A 77 4.42 -5.33 2.22
N THR A 78 4.53 -4.36 1.32
CA THR A 78 5.01 -3.01 1.62
C THR A 78 4.03 -2.29 2.53
N ILE A 79 2.73 -2.40 2.24
CA ILE A 79 1.66 -1.87 3.09
C ILE A 79 1.73 -2.55 4.48
N THR A 80 1.82 -3.89 4.52
CA THR A 80 1.96 -4.62 5.79
C THR A 80 3.15 -4.15 6.63
N CYS A 81 4.29 -3.86 5.99
CA CYS A 81 5.46 -3.32 6.69
C CYS A 81 5.18 -1.95 7.33
N ALA A 82 4.49 -1.06 6.60
CA ALA A 82 4.10 0.25 7.13
C ALA A 82 3.11 0.13 8.30
N GLU A 83 2.09 -0.73 8.18
CA GLU A 83 1.09 -0.95 9.23
C GLU A 83 1.68 -1.59 10.50
N ILE A 84 2.66 -2.48 10.37
CA ILE A 84 3.39 -3.01 11.53
C ILE A 84 4.22 -1.90 12.18
N MET A 85 4.90 -1.07 11.38
CA MET A 85 5.72 0.01 11.90
C MET A 85 4.89 1.04 12.69
N LYS A 86 3.74 1.48 12.14
CA LYS A 86 2.82 2.40 12.82
C LYS A 86 2.35 1.86 14.17
N ARG A 87 1.94 0.59 14.22
CA ARG A 87 1.49 -0.05 15.48
C ARG A 87 2.60 -0.19 16.52
N LYS A 88 3.85 -0.37 16.08
CA LYS A 88 4.99 -0.63 16.99
C LYS A 88 5.67 0.63 17.49
N VAL A 89 5.75 1.68 16.66
CA VAL A 89 6.39 2.95 17.04
C VAL A 89 5.36 3.95 17.59
N GLY A 90 4.12 3.90 17.10
CA GLY A 90 3.08 4.87 17.45
C GLY A 90 3.33 6.25 16.84
N SER A 91 2.28 7.07 16.77
CA SER A 91 2.35 8.50 16.46
C SER A 91 3.19 8.87 15.21
N LEU A 92 3.07 8.11 14.11
CA LEU A 92 3.79 8.37 12.86
C LEU A 92 2.88 9.07 11.84
N HIS A 93 3.34 10.18 11.29
CA HIS A 93 2.79 10.78 10.08
C HIS A 93 3.10 9.89 8.88
N GLN A 94 2.16 9.74 7.98
CA GLN A 94 2.31 8.92 6.78
C GLN A 94 2.12 9.76 5.51
N LEU A 95 2.95 9.51 4.50
CA LEU A 95 2.74 10.01 3.15
C LEU A 95 2.93 8.88 2.14
N THR A 96 1.88 8.59 1.37
CA THR A 96 1.88 7.50 0.39
C THR A 96 1.86 8.03 -1.04
N LYS A 97 2.78 7.57 -1.88
CA LYS A 97 2.83 7.90 -3.31
C LYS A 97 2.73 6.62 -4.15
N LEU A 98 1.84 6.63 -5.15
CA LEU A 98 1.62 5.55 -6.11
C LEU A 98 2.19 5.92 -7.47
N ARG A 99 2.89 4.98 -8.12
CA ARG A 99 3.46 5.17 -9.46
C ARG A 99 3.49 3.87 -10.24
N TYR A 100 3.64 3.96 -11.56
CA TYR A 100 4.03 2.81 -12.37
C TYR A 100 5.55 2.76 -12.54
N LYS A 101 6.10 1.54 -12.56
CA LYS A 101 7.51 1.29 -12.87
C LYS A 101 7.62 0.43 -14.12
N GLY A 102 8.47 0.84 -15.05
CA GLY A 102 8.86 0.01 -16.20
C GLY A 102 9.66 -1.20 -15.75
N VAL A 103 9.43 -2.33 -16.40
CA VAL A 103 10.07 -3.61 -16.16
C VAL A 103 10.42 -4.19 -17.52
N ARG A 104 11.68 -4.62 -17.68
CA ARG A 104 12.10 -5.44 -18.82
C ARG A 104 12.07 -6.90 -18.40
N GLU A 105 11.34 -7.71 -19.15
CA GLU A 105 11.31 -9.15 -18.99
C GLU A 105 11.94 -9.78 -20.22
N VAL A 106 12.92 -10.63 -19.97
CA VAL A 106 13.64 -11.31 -21.04
C VAL A 106 13.18 -12.76 -21.09
N TRP A 107 12.78 -13.17 -22.28
CA TRP A 107 12.16 -14.45 -22.58
C TRP A 107 13.04 -15.22 -23.56
N GLU A 108 13.19 -16.53 -23.31
CA GLU A 108 13.93 -17.44 -24.18
C GLU A 108 12.96 -18.41 -24.88
N SER A 109 13.20 -18.70 -26.16
CA SER A 109 12.45 -19.73 -26.89
C SER A 109 12.84 -21.11 -26.39
N LYS A 110 11.85 -22.00 -26.23
CA LYS A 110 12.07 -23.39 -25.82
C LYS A 110 12.50 -24.29 -26.98
N GLU A 111 12.33 -23.86 -28.23
CA GLU A 111 12.48 -24.71 -29.42
C GLU A 111 13.92 -24.83 -29.95
N GLY A 112 14.93 -24.80 -29.07
CA GLY A 112 16.31 -25.15 -29.44
C GLY A 112 17.07 -24.11 -30.27
N GLY A 113 16.49 -22.95 -30.58
CA GLY A 113 17.18 -21.80 -31.14
C GLY A 113 17.42 -20.72 -30.08
N ALA A 114 18.62 -20.11 -30.05
CA ALA A 114 18.99 -19.03 -29.14
C ALA A 114 18.27 -17.69 -29.45
N SER A 115 16.94 -17.73 -29.57
CA SER A 115 16.11 -16.56 -29.80
C SER A 115 15.67 -15.98 -28.45
N GLU A 116 16.01 -14.71 -28.25
CA GLU A 116 15.70 -13.94 -27.05
C GLU A 116 14.71 -12.82 -27.41
N MET A 117 13.66 -12.68 -26.61
CA MET A 117 12.66 -11.62 -26.75
C MET A 117 12.63 -10.78 -25.47
N THR A 118 12.71 -9.46 -25.62
CA THR A 118 12.54 -8.51 -24.51
C THR A 118 11.15 -7.89 -24.54
N VAL A 119 10.38 -8.12 -23.48
CA VAL A 119 9.04 -7.53 -23.29
C VAL A 119 9.14 -6.42 -22.26
N HIS A 120 8.61 -5.25 -22.61
CA HIS A 120 8.47 -4.13 -21.70
C HIS A 120 7.08 -4.16 -21.05
N ARG A 121 7.04 -4.14 -19.72
CA ARG A 121 5.78 -4.09 -18.94
C ARG A 121 5.85 -2.95 -17.93
N THR A 122 4.69 -2.41 -17.57
CA THR A 122 4.55 -1.48 -16.44
C THR A 122 3.93 -2.21 -15.27
N VAL A 123 4.46 -2.01 -14.07
CA VAL A 123 3.86 -2.57 -12.85
C VAL A 123 3.56 -1.50 -11.82
N PRO A 124 2.49 -1.65 -11.03
CA PRO A 124 2.19 -0.71 -9.96
C PRO A 124 3.29 -0.75 -8.90
N SER A 125 3.58 0.40 -8.33
CA SER A 125 4.55 0.59 -7.26
C SER A 125 4.00 1.55 -6.23
N ILE A 126 4.23 1.22 -4.97
CA ILE A 126 3.88 2.03 -3.82
C ILE A 126 5.16 2.44 -3.10
N SER A 127 5.18 3.66 -2.57
CA SER A 127 6.19 4.15 -1.64
C SER A 127 5.48 4.85 -0.49
N ILE A 128 5.84 4.47 0.73
CA ILE A 128 5.20 4.96 1.96
C ILE A 128 6.31 5.54 2.83
N LEU A 129 6.26 6.85 3.05
CA LEU A 129 7.08 7.54 4.04
C LEU A 129 6.35 7.51 5.37
N LEU A 130 7.06 7.15 6.43
CA LEU A 130 6.62 7.30 7.81
C LEU A 130 7.59 8.23 8.54
N SER A 131 7.06 9.23 9.24
CA SER A 131 7.84 10.23 9.95
C SER A 131 7.33 10.46 11.37
N LYS A 132 8.25 10.62 12.32
CA LYS A 132 7.95 11.13 13.67
C LYS A 132 7.68 12.63 13.68
N ASP A 133 8.12 13.34 12.65
CA ASP A 133 7.96 14.78 12.52
C ASP A 133 6.74 15.06 11.62
N PRO A 134 6.03 16.18 11.82
CA PRO A 134 4.91 16.54 10.97
C PRO A 134 5.30 16.62 9.50
N LEU A 135 4.40 16.12 8.64
CA LEU A 135 4.46 16.29 7.19
C LEU A 135 3.38 17.30 6.76
N ASP A 136 3.49 17.83 5.54
CA ASP A 136 2.48 18.74 5.00
C ASP A 136 1.11 18.04 4.91
N PRO A 137 0.08 18.52 5.64
CA PRO A 137 -1.25 17.92 5.59
C PRO A 137 -1.98 18.10 4.25
N GLN A 138 -1.54 19.05 3.42
CA GLN A 138 -2.14 19.32 2.10
C GLN A 138 -1.55 18.42 1.00
N GLU A 139 -0.47 17.69 1.29
CA GLU A 139 0.14 16.80 0.31
C GLU A 139 -0.78 15.59 0.00
N PRO A 140 -1.10 15.34 -1.29
CA PRO A 140 -1.89 14.18 -1.66
C PRO A 140 -1.24 12.88 -1.19
N GLY A 141 -2.03 12.06 -0.50
CA GLY A 141 -1.60 10.81 0.10
C GLY A 141 -1.09 10.93 1.54
N TYR A 142 -1.18 12.13 2.15
CA TYR A 142 -0.92 12.32 3.57
C TYR A 142 -2.00 11.63 4.43
N GLN A 143 -1.56 11.07 5.56
CA GLN A 143 -2.43 10.53 6.60
C GLN A 143 -1.83 10.92 7.98
N PRO A 144 -2.65 11.50 8.88
CA PRO A 144 -2.21 11.88 10.22
C PRO A 144 -1.91 10.64 11.08
N PRO A 145 -1.16 10.80 12.18
CA PRO A 145 -0.92 9.71 13.13
C PRO A 145 -2.22 9.14 13.71
N GLU A 146 -2.27 7.82 13.88
CA GLU A 146 -3.41 7.14 14.48
C GLU A 146 -3.44 7.31 16.01
N THR A 147 -4.59 7.71 16.55
CA THR A 147 -4.82 7.75 18.00
C THR A 147 -5.00 6.31 18.50
N LEU A 148 -3.99 5.79 19.22
CA LEU A 148 -3.93 4.41 19.69
C LEU A 148 -5.14 3.96 20.54
N SER A 149 -5.89 4.89 21.14
CA SER A 149 -7.03 4.59 22.02
C SER A 149 -8.22 3.95 21.30
N ALA A 150 -8.47 4.28 20.03
CA ALA A 150 -9.72 3.88 19.35
C ALA A 150 -9.79 2.41 18.89
N LEU A 151 -8.71 1.64 19.01
CA LEU A 151 -8.61 0.28 18.44
C LEU A 151 -8.53 -0.85 19.48
N TRP A 152 -8.41 -0.54 20.77
CA TRP A 152 -8.11 -1.54 21.82
C TRP A 152 -9.14 -1.58 22.96
N GLU A 153 -10.24 -0.84 22.88
CA GLU A 153 -11.29 -0.86 23.91
C GLU A 153 -12.21 -2.10 23.89
N ASP A 154 -12.01 -3.08 22.98
CA ASP A 154 -13.01 -4.15 22.77
C ASP A 154 -12.49 -5.60 22.90
N ARG A 155 -11.31 -5.83 23.51
CA ARG A 155 -10.77 -7.21 23.63
C ARG A 155 -10.17 -7.62 24.98
N ASP A 156 -10.38 -6.85 26.04
CA ASP A 156 -10.02 -7.29 27.40
C ASP A 156 -11.26 -7.25 28.31
N GLY A 157 -11.83 -8.43 28.58
CA GLY A 157 -12.78 -8.64 29.68
C GLY A 157 -13.93 -9.58 29.35
N VAL A 158 -13.73 -10.90 29.51
CA VAL A 158 -14.23 -11.69 30.66
C VAL A 158 -13.94 -13.17 30.42
N ASP A 159 -13.06 -13.75 31.24
CA ASP A 159 -12.99 -15.20 31.42
C ASP A 159 -13.36 -15.47 32.88
N ALA A 160 -14.60 -15.92 33.10
CA ALA A 160 -15.08 -16.49 34.35
C ALA A 160 -15.97 -17.69 33.98
N LEU A 161 -15.47 -18.88 34.32
CA LEU A 161 -16.07 -20.18 34.01
C LEU A 161 -17.29 -20.50 34.91
N GLN A 162 -18.17 -21.35 34.37
CA GLN A 162 -19.30 -22.09 34.97
C GLN A 162 -20.64 -21.32 34.97
N THR A 163 -21.75 -21.85 34.45
CA THR A 163 -22.29 -23.21 34.56
C THR A 163 -23.34 -23.47 33.46
N ALA A 164 -23.54 -24.75 33.13
CA ALA A 164 -24.55 -25.26 32.21
C ALA A 164 -25.99 -24.74 32.46
N SER A 165 -26.72 -24.40 31.39
CA SER A 165 -28.10 -24.88 31.14
C SER A 165 -28.65 -24.42 29.77
N LYS A 166 -29.55 -25.24 29.25
CA LYS A 166 -30.07 -25.29 27.88
C LYS A 166 -30.96 -24.11 27.50
N ARG A 167 -30.98 -23.86 26.18
CA ARG A 167 -31.83 -22.97 25.36
C ARG A 167 -33.23 -22.66 25.93
N PRO A 168 -33.72 -21.44 25.64
CA PRO A 168 -35.09 -21.28 25.15
C PRO A 168 -35.10 -20.74 23.72
N LEU A 169 -35.86 -21.42 22.86
CA LEU A 169 -36.43 -20.86 21.64
C LEU A 169 -37.54 -19.89 22.03
N GLY A 170 -37.53 -18.68 21.46
CA GLY A 170 -38.59 -17.69 21.63
C GLY A 170 -38.62 -16.76 20.44
N LEU A 171 -39.64 -16.95 19.60
CA LEU A 171 -39.90 -16.31 18.31
C LEU A 171 -40.12 -14.79 18.42
N SER A 172 -39.71 -14.04 17.38
CA SER A 172 -40.30 -12.74 17.05
C SER A 172 -40.37 -12.58 15.52
N PRO A 173 -41.47 -12.02 14.98
CA PRO A 173 -41.96 -12.37 13.65
C PRO A 173 -41.42 -11.49 12.52
N TYR A 174 -41.27 -12.17 11.39
CA TYR A 174 -41.02 -11.71 10.04
C TYR A 174 -41.90 -10.51 9.62
N SER A 175 -41.28 -9.44 9.11
CA SER A 175 -41.86 -8.67 8.01
C SER A 175 -40.76 -8.18 7.05
N SER A 176 -40.67 -8.93 5.95
CA SER A 176 -40.44 -8.50 4.56
C SER A 176 -39.33 -7.49 4.22
N PHE A 177 -38.31 -7.98 3.52
CA PHE A 177 -37.43 -7.22 2.61
C PHE A 177 -38.24 -6.54 1.48
N PRO A 178 -37.68 -5.49 0.85
CA PRO A 178 -37.33 -5.73 -0.55
C PRO A 178 -35.94 -5.23 -0.97
N ASP A 179 -35.40 -6.01 -1.91
CA ASP A 179 -34.31 -5.75 -2.85
C ASP A 179 -34.19 -4.29 -3.31
N SER A 180 -32.99 -3.72 -3.23
CA SER A 180 -32.61 -2.54 -4.01
C SER A 180 -31.75 -2.95 -5.20
N LYS A 181 -32.41 -3.23 -6.33
CA LYS A 181 -31.82 -3.17 -7.67
C LYS A 181 -32.64 -2.22 -8.53
N ARG A 182 -32.03 -1.13 -9.00
CA ARG A 182 -32.08 -0.64 -10.41
C ARG A 182 -31.26 0.65 -10.53
N VAL A 183 -30.21 0.67 -11.34
CA VAL A 183 -30.18 0.91 -12.80
C VAL A 183 -30.25 2.40 -13.14
N CYS A 184 -29.16 2.86 -13.76
CA CYS A 184 -29.00 4.16 -14.39
C CYS A 184 -30.10 4.37 -15.44
N LEU A 185 -30.73 5.55 -15.42
CA LEU A 185 -31.59 6.00 -16.51
C LEU A 185 -30.88 7.09 -17.32
N SER A 186 -30.99 6.85 -18.61
CA SER A 186 -30.53 7.53 -19.81
C SER A 186 -30.85 9.03 -19.85
N LEU A 187 -29.98 9.78 -20.51
CA LEU A 187 -30.34 11.00 -21.22
C LEU A 187 -31.12 10.65 -22.49
N ASP A 188 -32.22 11.35 -22.73
CA ASP A 188 -32.70 11.94 -24.00
C ASP A 188 -33.95 12.79 -23.65
N GLU A 189 -34.45 13.79 -24.36
CA GLU A 189 -34.15 14.61 -25.55
C GLU A 189 -35.09 15.84 -25.35
N GLY A 190 -34.76 17.09 -25.68
CA GLY A 190 -34.54 17.59 -27.03
C GLY A 190 -35.15 19.00 -27.12
N THR A 191 -34.62 19.85 -28.00
CA THR A 191 -35.39 20.88 -28.73
C THR A 191 -34.57 21.34 -29.93
N LEU A 192 -35.19 21.15 -31.08
CA LEU A 192 -34.72 21.51 -32.41
C LEU A 192 -34.72 23.03 -32.59
N ALA A 193 -33.64 23.57 -33.14
CA ALA A 193 -33.68 24.82 -33.90
C ALA A 193 -32.66 24.76 -35.04
N LEU A 194 -33.18 24.45 -36.23
CA LEU A 194 -32.52 24.67 -37.51
C LEU A 194 -32.53 26.17 -37.82
N SER A 195 -31.36 26.74 -38.11
CA SER A 195 -31.22 27.97 -38.89
C SER A 195 -29.87 27.94 -39.62
N THR A 196 -29.94 27.95 -40.94
CA THR A 196 -28.81 27.92 -41.90
C THR A 196 -28.09 29.27 -42.05
N PRO A 197 -26.93 29.32 -42.75
CA PRO A 197 -25.93 30.37 -42.59
C PRO A 197 -26.12 31.55 -43.57
N LEU A 198 -25.51 32.69 -43.27
CA LEU A 198 -25.19 33.71 -44.28
C LEU A 198 -23.84 34.39 -44.01
N ALA A 199 -23.17 34.66 -45.12
CA ALA A 199 -21.81 35.16 -45.27
C ALA A 199 -21.63 36.63 -44.84
N ASN A 200 -20.45 36.93 -44.27
CA ASN A 200 -19.45 37.86 -44.82
C ASN A 200 -18.21 37.89 -43.91
#